data_AF-A0A251VF61-F1
#
_entry.id   AF-A0A251VF61-F1
#
_cell.length_a   1.000
_cell.length_b   1.000
_cell.length_c   1.000
_cell.angle_alpha   90.00
_cell.angle_beta   90.00
_cell.angle_gamma   90.00
#
_symmetry.space_group_name_H-M   'P 1'
#
loop_
_entity.id
_entity.type
_entity.pdbx_description
1 polymer ?
#
loop_
_entity_poly.entity_id
_entity_poly.type
_entity_poly.pdbx_seq_one_letter_code
_entity_poly.pdbx_strand_id
1 'polypeptide(L)'
;MMSLHINRVDGILMRLMESQMNILCIGILLLFMRHGCETNKHHTVAFGVAPPKDCTPRCVQSLDYTHWCCCGECVFSKNICERDCSEKKREKKSCC
;
A
#
# COMPACT_ATOMS: atom_id res chain seq x y z
N MET A 1 5.39 60.70 -0.11
CA MET A 1 4.59 59.82 0.76
C MET A 1 3.93 58.65 -0.01
N MET A 2 4.57 58.12 -1.07
CA MET A 2 4.03 57.03 -1.92
C MET A 2 4.78 55.69 -1.75
N SER A 3 5.99 55.69 -1.21
CA SER A 3 6.81 54.47 -1.07
C SER A 3 6.33 53.48 0.00
N LEU A 4 5.49 53.90 0.96
CA LEU A 4 5.01 53.01 2.03
C LEU A 4 3.88 52.08 1.56
N HIS A 5 3.11 52.49 0.55
CA HIS A 5 2.00 51.70 0.01
C HIS A 5 2.49 50.60 -0.95
N ILE A 6 3.51 50.87 -1.75
CA ILE A 6 4.09 49.91 -2.70
C ILE A 6 4.70 48.72 -1.95
N ASN A 7 5.54 48.97 -0.94
CA ASN A 7 6.12 47.94 -0.08
C ASN A 7 5.08 47.07 0.65
N ARG A 8 3.88 47.61 0.91
CA ARG A 8 2.79 46.88 1.58
C ARG A 8 2.04 45.97 0.61
N VAL A 9 1.86 46.41 -0.64
CA VAL A 9 1.26 45.60 -1.70
C VAL A 9 2.19 44.45 -2.10
N ASP A 10 3.50 44.70 -2.19
CA ASP A 10 4.51 43.68 -2.48
C ASP A 10 4.57 42.60 -1.38
N GLY A 11 4.48 43.01 -0.12
CA GLY A 11 4.44 42.07 1.02
C GLY A 11 3.18 41.21 1.07
N ILE A 12 2.04 41.71 0.57
CA ILE A 12 0.79 40.92 0.47
C ILE A 12 0.87 39.98 -0.74
N LEU A 13 1.38 40.45 -1.86
CA LEU A 13 1.57 39.66 -3.07
C LEU A 13 2.52 38.48 -2.82
N MET A 14 3.62 38.72 -2.09
CA MET A 14 4.60 37.69 -1.74
C MET A 14 3.98 36.56 -0.88
N ARG A 15 3.16 36.91 0.13
CA ARG A 15 2.45 35.92 0.96
C ARG A 15 1.39 35.15 0.19
N LEU A 16 0.72 35.81 -0.76
CA LEU A 16 -0.25 35.15 -1.64
C LEU A 16 0.46 34.13 -2.55
N MET A 17 1.59 34.52 -3.15
CA MET A 17 2.38 33.62 -3.98
C MET A 17 2.90 32.42 -3.17
N GLU A 18 3.37 32.63 -1.95
CA GLU A 18 3.80 31.55 -1.05
C GLU A 18 2.66 30.57 -0.73
N SER A 19 1.46 31.08 -0.42
CA SER A 19 0.27 30.26 -0.18
C SER A 19 -0.15 29.46 -1.42
N GLN A 20 -0.14 30.09 -2.60
CA GLN A 20 -0.47 29.42 -3.87
C GLN A 20 0.57 28.36 -4.23
N MET A 21 1.86 28.63 -4.00
CA MET A 21 2.94 27.66 -4.20
C MET A 21 2.81 26.48 -3.24
N ASN A 22 2.41 26.71 -1.98
CA ASN A 22 2.15 25.63 -1.04
C ASN A 22 0.98 24.75 -1.49
N ILE A 23 -0.11 25.34 -1.97
CA ILE A 23 -1.25 24.59 -2.52
C ILE A 23 -0.82 23.77 -3.74
N LEU A 24 -0.04 24.37 -4.65
CA LEU A 24 0.50 23.69 -5.83
C LEU A 24 1.41 22.52 -5.43
N CYS A 25 2.34 22.74 -4.49
CA CYS A 25 3.25 21.71 -3.98
C CYS A 25 2.49 20.55 -3.33
N ILE A 26 1.47 20.84 -2.52
CA ILE A 26 0.61 19.80 -1.93
C ILE A 26 -0.11 19.01 -3.03
N GLY A 27 -0.68 19.70 -4.03
CA GLY A 27 -1.34 19.06 -5.17
C GLY A 27 -0.40 18.14 -5.95
N ILE A 28 0.82 18.59 -6.24
CA ILE A 28 1.85 17.81 -6.90
C ILE A 28 2.25 16.60 -6.05
N LEU A 29 2.50 16.77 -4.74
CA LEU A 29 2.83 15.67 -3.84
C LEU A 29 1.73 14.60 -3.80
N LEU A 30 0.46 15.01 -3.75
CA LEU A 30 -0.67 14.08 -3.77
C LEU A 30 -0.76 13.33 -5.10
N LEU A 31 -0.49 13.98 -6.23
CA LEU A 31 -0.44 13.34 -7.55
C LEU A 31 0.72 12.34 -7.64
N PHE A 32 1.91 12.67 -7.13
CA PHE A 32 3.05 11.75 -7.08
C PHE A 32 2.78 10.55 -6.17
N MET A 33 2.15 10.76 -5.01
CA MET A 33 1.74 9.68 -4.10
C MET A 33 0.70 8.77 -4.75
N ARG A 34 -0.30 9.36 -5.44
CA ARG A 34 -1.29 8.60 -6.21
C ARG A 34 -0.65 7.79 -7.33
N HIS A 35 0.21 8.43 -8.12
CA HIS A 35 0.88 7.77 -9.23
C HIS A 35 1.79 6.64 -8.73
N GLY A 36 2.57 6.90 -7.68
CA GLY A 36 3.40 5.90 -7.02
C GLY A 36 2.57 4.72 -6.48
N CYS A 37 1.37 4.98 -5.97
CA CYS A 37 0.44 3.95 -5.51
C CYS A 37 -0.15 3.13 -6.67
N GLU A 38 -0.52 3.78 -7.78
CA GLU A 38 -1.00 3.09 -8.99
C GLU A 38 0.10 2.23 -9.64
N THR A 39 1.37 2.65 -9.55
CA THR A 39 2.50 1.94 -10.18
C THR A 39 3.18 0.90 -9.28
N ASN A 40 3.18 1.04 -7.95
CA ASN A 40 3.78 0.07 -7.03
C ASN A 40 2.77 -1.00 -6.60
N LYS A 41 2.72 -2.09 -7.38
CA LYS A 41 1.94 -3.30 -7.05
C LYS A 41 2.39 -4.04 -5.77
N HIS A 42 3.40 -3.58 -5.02
CA HIS A 42 4.04 -4.41 -3.99
C HIS A 42 4.15 -3.89 -2.56
N HIS A 43 3.87 -2.64 -2.20
CA HIS A 43 4.06 -2.22 -0.80
C HIS A 43 2.99 -1.24 -0.27
N THR A 44 1.81 -1.78 0.03
CA THR A 44 0.74 -1.12 0.81
C THR A 44 1.05 -1.01 2.31
N VAL A 45 2.23 -1.46 2.75
CA VAL A 45 2.67 -1.47 4.16
C VAL A 45 2.74 -0.05 4.75
N ALA A 46 2.95 0.98 3.93
CA ALA A 46 2.97 2.38 4.36
C ALA A 46 1.58 2.96 4.69
N PHE A 47 0.49 2.27 4.32
CA PHE A 47 -0.88 2.80 4.43
C PHE A 47 -1.75 2.09 5.48
N GLY A 48 -1.16 1.22 6.31
CA GLY A 48 -1.93 0.45 7.31
C GLY A 48 -2.96 -0.52 6.71
N VAL A 49 -2.91 -0.74 5.39
CA VAL A 49 -3.72 -1.76 4.72
C VAL A 49 -3.07 -3.11 4.98
N ALA A 50 -3.88 -4.09 5.40
CA ALA A 50 -3.39 -5.45 5.63
C ALA A 50 -2.53 -5.90 4.45
N PRO A 51 -1.36 -6.52 4.71
CA PRO A 51 -0.49 -6.99 3.64
C PRO A 51 -1.31 -7.83 2.67
N PRO A 52 -0.99 -7.80 1.36
CA PRO A 52 -1.69 -8.65 0.39
C PRO A 52 -1.73 -10.06 0.97
N LYS A 53 -2.94 -10.66 1.00
CA LYS A 53 -3.09 -12.06 1.39
C LYS A 53 -1.97 -12.80 0.65
N ASP A 54 -1.07 -13.44 1.39
CA ASP A 54 0.01 -14.20 0.79
C ASP A 54 -0.63 -15.20 -0.18
N CYS A 55 -0.67 -14.85 -1.47
CA CYS A 55 -1.24 -15.70 -2.52
C CYS A 55 -0.30 -16.87 -2.83
N THR A 56 0.85 -16.89 -2.15
CA THR A 56 1.78 -18.00 -2.10
C THR A 56 1.13 -19.15 -1.32
N PRO A 57 0.89 -20.31 -1.97
CA PRO A 57 0.45 -21.50 -1.26
C PRO A 57 1.42 -21.86 -0.14
N ARG A 58 0.92 -21.82 1.08
CA ARG A 58 1.62 -22.31 2.27
C ARG A 58 0.66 -23.09 3.16
N CYS A 59 1.21 -24.10 3.81
CA CYS A 59 0.49 -24.85 4.82
C CYS A 59 0.50 -24.07 6.15
N VAL A 60 -0.67 -23.71 6.67
CA VAL A 60 -0.82 -22.93 7.91
C VAL A 60 -1.73 -23.69 8.87
N GLN A 61 -1.39 -23.71 10.15
CA GLN A 61 -2.26 -24.33 11.15
C GLN A 61 -3.54 -23.50 11.32
N SER A 62 -4.69 -24.17 11.45
CA SER A 62 -5.99 -23.55 11.71
C SER A 62 -6.03 -22.93 13.11
N LEU A 63 -6.95 -21.98 13.32
CA LEU A 63 -7.10 -21.28 14.60
C LEU A 63 -7.52 -22.20 15.76
N ASP A 64 -8.20 -23.30 15.44
CA ASP A 64 -8.59 -24.35 16.38
C ASP A 64 -7.50 -25.41 16.59
N TYR A 65 -6.31 -25.24 15.99
CA TYR A 65 -5.11 -26.09 16.13
C TYR A 65 -5.26 -27.56 15.70
N THR A 66 -6.42 -27.96 15.19
CA THR A 66 -6.76 -29.33 14.81
C THR A 66 -6.46 -29.63 13.34
N HIS A 67 -6.40 -28.60 12.49
CA HIS A 67 -6.23 -28.75 11.04
C HIS A 67 -5.06 -27.91 10.52
N TRP A 68 -4.64 -28.24 9.31
CA TRP A 68 -3.63 -27.55 8.53
C TRP A 68 -4.23 -27.20 7.18
N CYS A 69 -4.18 -25.92 6.81
CA CYS A 69 -4.88 -25.38 5.66
C CYS A 69 -3.91 -24.83 4.60
N CYS A 70 -4.23 -25.05 3.33
CA CYS A 70 -3.56 -24.47 2.16
C CYS A 70 -4.60 -24.03 1.12
N CYS A 71 -4.56 -22.75 0.72
CA CYS A 71 -5.54 -22.14 -0.20
C CYS A 71 -7.03 -22.42 0.15
N GLY A 72 -7.37 -22.51 1.45
CA GLY A 72 -8.75 -22.78 1.90
C GLY A 72 -9.14 -24.25 2.03
N GLU A 73 -8.28 -25.18 1.60
CA GLU A 73 -8.46 -26.61 1.85
C GLU A 73 -7.70 -27.03 3.12
N CYS A 74 -8.37 -27.72 4.03
CA CYS A 74 -7.83 -28.09 5.34
C CYS A 74 -7.79 -29.61 5.54
N VAL A 75 -6.69 -30.10 6.13
CA VAL A 75 -6.47 -31.52 6.45
C VAL A 75 -5.90 -31.66 7.86
N PHE A 76 -6.13 -32.80 8.52
CA PHE A 76 -5.64 -33.04 9.88
C PHE A 76 -4.11 -33.26 9.95
N SER A 77 -3.49 -33.68 8.84
CA SER A 77 -2.07 -34.02 8.81
C SER A 77 -1.24 -32.91 8.19
N LYS A 78 -0.28 -32.39 8.97
CA LYS A 78 0.71 -31.41 8.50
C LYS A 78 1.46 -31.89 7.28
N ASN A 79 1.92 -33.14 7.27
CA ASN A 79 2.72 -33.70 6.18
C ASN A 79 1.93 -33.77 4.87
N ILE A 80 0.63 -34.09 4.96
CA ILE A 80 -0.26 -34.11 3.78
C ILE A 80 -0.45 -32.68 3.27
N CYS A 81 -0.74 -31.74 4.16
CA CYS A 81 -0.89 -30.33 3.81
C CYS A 81 0.37 -29.76 3.14
N GLU A 82 1.57 -30.03 3.67
CA GLU A 82 2.83 -29.56 3.08
C GLU A 82 3.09 -30.15 1.69
N ARG A 83 2.81 -31.43 1.49
CA ARG A 83 2.96 -32.10 0.19
C ARG A 83 2.00 -31.49 -0.84
N ASP A 84 0.71 -31.46 -0.52
CA ASP A 84 -0.34 -31.02 -1.44
C ASP A 84 -0.19 -29.51 -1.76
N CYS A 85 0.23 -28.72 -0.76
CA CYS A 85 0.49 -27.29 -0.95
C CYS A 85 1.75 -27.03 -1.78
N SER A 86 2.78 -27.88 -1.66
CA SER A 86 3.97 -27.83 -2.51
C SER A 86 3.67 -28.19 -3.96
N GLU A 87 2.74 -29.12 -4.19
CA GLU A 87 2.24 -29.44 -5.53
C GLU A 87 1.51 -28.25 -6.15
N LYS A 88 0.57 -27.62 -5.41
CA LYS A 88 -0.09 -26.38 -5.88
C LYS A 88 0.91 -25.26 -6.20
N LYS A 89 1.98 -25.14 -5.41
CA LYS A 89 3.08 -24.19 -5.66
C LYS A 89 3.86 -24.53 -6.94
N ARG A 90 4.12 -25.80 -7.24
CA ARG A 90 4.76 -26.26 -8.49
C ARG A 90 3.88 -25.98 -9.71
N GLU A 91 2.58 -26.15 -9.56
CA GLU A 91 1.58 -25.85 -10.60
C GLU A 91 1.35 -24.35 -10.81
N LYS A 92 2.01 -23.48 -10.03
CA LYS A 92 1.81 -22.02 -10.03
C LYS A 92 0.34 -21.62 -9.86
N LYS A 93 -0.46 -22.46 -9.18
CA LYS A 93 -1.82 -22.11 -8.81
C LYS A 93 -1.75 -21.04 -7.74
N SER A 94 -2.39 -19.92 -8.00
CA SER A 94 -2.52 -18.86 -7.03
C SER A 94 -3.64 -19.22 -6.05
N CYS A 95 -3.45 -18.98 -4.75
CA CYS A 95 -4.52 -19.11 -3.74
C CYS A 95 -5.52 -17.93 -3.80
N CYS A 96 -5.40 -17.13 -4.86
CA CYS A 96 -6.11 -15.93 -5.25
C CYS A 96 -6.31 -16.01 -6.78
#